data_AF-A0A496NFA1-F1
#
_entry.id   AF-A0A496NFA1-F1
#
_cell.length_a   1.000
_cell.length_b   1.000
_cell.length_c   1.000
_cell.angle_alpha   90.00
_cell.angle_beta   90.00
_cell.angle_gamma   90.00
#
_symmetry.space_group_name_H-M   'P 1'
#
loop_
_entity.id
_entity.type
_entity.pdbx_description
1 polymer ?
#
loop_
_entity_poly.entity_id
_entity_poly.type
_entity_poly.pdbx_seq_one_letter_code
_entity_poly.pdbx_strand_id
1 'polypeptide(L)'
;MNRFFKYALTTLCVATSSTAIAADWTPVFKSWENGCNSSSVEDSLLESLGYDYFDSDAYFKAFDNNGFFKLAGQKNHAKLQKLFTNNAAKQGKYPKVKLPYRNDLGKAVLSRDNEGNIEISIPLSHAKLYNHSIVKYTRYFVPDTGVLGQYITFGAMSNADYQKLKQIKMKKSTGDDLEYRASFNKDSKGTVTLVCDFST
;
A
#
# COMPACT_ATOMS: atom_id res chain seq x y z
N MET A 1 37.13 63.04 7.33
CA MET A 1 36.93 61.90 6.40
C MET A 1 37.08 60.59 7.18
N ASN A 2 35.98 60.02 7.70
CA ASN A 2 36.00 58.72 8.39
C ASN A 2 35.47 57.63 7.45
N ARG A 3 36.39 56.81 6.94
CA ARG A 3 36.11 55.62 6.13
C ARG A 3 36.03 54.40 7.05
N PHE A 4 34.85 54.01 7.53
CA PHE A 4 34.62 52.65 8.02
C PHE A 4 33.15 52.24 7.84
N PHE A 5 32.71 52.17 6.57
CA PHE A 5 31.55 51.36 6.20
C PHE A 5 32.05 49.92 6.04
N LYS A 6 31.86 49.08 7.07
CA LYS A 6 32.05 47.63 6.97
C LYS A 6 30.69 46.95 7.12
N TYR A 7 30.17 46.61 5.96
CA TYR A 7 29.11 45.66 5.64
C TYR A 7 28.70 44.70 6.77
N ALA A 8 27.48 44.89 7.29
CA ALA A 8 26.74 43.83 7.94
C ALA A 8 26.11 42.96 6.85
N LEU A 9 26.74 41.80 6.59
CA LEU A 9 26.21 40.77 5.71
C LEU A 9 25.15 39.98 6.49
N THR A 10 23.88 40.34 6.32
CA THR A 10 22.76 39.54 6.83
C THR A 10 22.67 38.23 6.06
N THR A 11 23.20 37.16 6.66
CA THR A 11 23.03 35.79 6.18
C THR A 11 21.56 35.40 6.35
N LEU A 12 20.80 35.47 5.26
CA LEU A 12 19.44 34.96 5.18
C LEU A 12 19.50 33.43 5.17
N CYS A 13 19.43 32.79 6.34
CA CYS A 13 19.16 31.36 6.43
C CYS A 13 17.77 31.11 5.84
N VAL A 14 17.72 30.75 4.55
CA VAL A 14 16.55 30.08 3.99
C VAL A 14 16.50 28.72 4.67
N ALA A 15 15.77 28.65 5.77
CA ALA A 15 15.29 27.38 6.30
C ALA A 15 14.40 26.80 5.21
N THR A 16 14.95 25.94 4.36
CA THR A 16 14.18 25.02 3.54
C THR A 16 13.53 24.04 4.51
N SER A 17 12.47 24.48 5.19
CA SER A 17 11.49 23.60 5.81
C SER A 17 11.16 22.58 4.73
N SER A 18 11.65 21.35 4.93
CA SER A 18 11.48 20.25 4.01
C SER A 18 10.00 19.92 4.03
N THR A 19 9.21 20.69 3.29
CA THR A 19 7.84 20.31 2.96
C THR A 19 8.02 19.06 2.12
N ALA A 20 7.81 17.90 2.74
CA ALA A 20 7.74 16.65 2.02
C ALA A 20 6.65 16.85 0.96
N ILE A 21 7.08 17.06 -0.28
CA ILE A 21 6.14 17.26 -1.39
C ILE A 21 5.39 15.95 -1.51
N ALA A 22 4.08 16.03 -1.28
CA ALA A 22 3.14 14.95 -1.48
C ALA A 22 3.40 14.27 -2.83
N ALA A 23 3.88 13.02 -2.82
CA ALA A 23 4.06 12.32 -4.09
C ALA A 23 2.68 12.06 -4.70
N ASP A 24 2.55 12.26 -6.01
CA ASP A 24 1.40 11.80 -6.75
C ASP A 24 1.62 10.33 -7.11
N TRP A 25 0.90 9.44 -6.41
CA TRP A 25 0.87 7.99 -6.63
C TRP A 25 -0.06 7.59 -7.79
N THR A 26 -0.72 8.53 -8.46
CA THR A 26 -1.53 8.21 -9.66
C THR A 26 -0.74 7.41 -10.69
N PRO A 27 0.51 7.75 -11.07
CA PRO A 27 1.29 6.94 -12.01
C PRO A 27 1.64 5.54 -11.48
N VAL A 28 1.72 5.36 -10.16
CA VAL A 28 2.01 4.07 -9.52
C VAL A 28 0.82 3.12 -9.65
N PHE A 29 -0.40 3.63 -9.43
CA PHE A 29 -1.62 2.82 -9.44
C PHE A 29 -2.43 2.97 -10.73
N LYS A 30 -1.96 3.74 -11.72
CA LYS A 30 -2.64 3.89 -13.02
C LYS A 30 -2.84 2.55 -13.73
N SER A 31 -1.89 1.64 -13.56
CA SER A 31 -1.93 0.28 -14.11
C SER A 31 -3.12 -0.52 -13.57
N TRP A 32 -3.65 -0.17 -12.40
CA TRP A 32 -4.84 -0.84 -11.85
C TRP A 32 -6.10 -0.60 -12.68
N GLU A 33 -6.17 0.52 -13.41
CA GLU A 33 -7.26 0.80 -14.36
C GLU A 33 -7.29 -0.18 -15.53
N ASN A 34 -6.19 -0.89 -15.79
CA ASN A 34 -6.07 -1.85 -16.86
C ASN A 34 -5.86 -3.25 -16.30
N GLY A 35 -6.84 -3.75 -15.54
CA GLY A 35 -6.80 -5.12 -15.02
C GLY A 35 -5.82 -5.32 -13.88
N CYS A 36 -5.69 -4.34 -12.98
CA CYS A 36 -4.94 -4.53 -11.74
C CYS A 36 -3.45 -4.89 -11.92
N ASN A 37 -2.86 -4.50 -13.05
CA ASN A 37 -1.43 -4.66 -13.32
C ASN A 37 -0.60 -3.86 -12.30
N SER A 38 0.58 -4.36 -11.94
CA SER A 38 1.50 -3.63 -11.07
C SER A 38 2.41 -2.69 -11.86
N SER A 39 2.87 -1.62 -11.21
CA SER A 39 3.96 -0.78 -11.71
C SER A 39 5.27 -1.15 -11.05
N SER A 40 6.41 -0.74 -11.62
CA SER A 40 7.74 -1.03 -11.05
C SER A 40 7.93 -0.48 -9.62
N VAL A 41 7.23 0.59 -9.25
CA VAL A 41 7.26 1.15 -7.90
C VAL A 41 6.48 0.25 -6.95
N GLU A 42 5.33 -0.23 -7.39
CA GLU A 42 4.54 -1.20 -6.65
C GLU A 42 5.31 -2.51 -6.50
N ASP A 43 5.89 -3.06 -7.58
CA ASP A 43 6.72 -4.27 -7.52
C ASP A 43 7.86 -4.14 -6.50
N SER A 44 8.54 -2.99 -6.47
CA SER A 44 9.59 -2.70 -5.49
C SER A 44 9.07 -2.62 -4.05
N LEU A 45 7.84 -2.12 -3.87
CA LEU A 45 7.15 -2.11 -2.57
C LEU A 45 6.80 -3.53 -2.14
N LEU A 46 6.26 -4.33 -3.05
CA LEU A 46 5.90 -5.73 -2.83
C LEU A 46 7.12 -6.59 -2.51
N GLU A 47 8.21 -6.40 -3.22
CA GLU A 47 9.48 -7.04 -2.94
C GLU A 47 10.00 -6.65 -1.55
N SER A 48 9.84 -5.38 -1.15
CA SER A 48 10.19 -4.93 0.20
C SER A 48 9.28 -5.54 1.27
N LEU A 49 8.04 -5.92 0.93
CA LEU A 49 7.16 -6.70 1.80
C LEU A 49 7.51 -8.20 1.81
N GLY A 50 8.44 -8.61 0.95
CA GLY A 50 8.95 -9.96 0.81
C GLY A 50 8.05 -10.82 -0.07
N TYR A 51 7.82 -10.43 -1.33
CA TYR A 51 6.90 -11.08 -2.30
C TYR A 51 6.89 -12.63 -2.27
N ASP A 52 8.03 -13.29 -2.06
CA ASP A 52 8.16 -14.74 -1.87
C ASP A 52 7.39 -15.32 -0.65
N TYR A 53 6.83 -14.46 0.20
CA TYR A 53 5.96 -14.81 1.33
C TYR A 53 4.64 -15.43 0.94
N PHE A 54 4.14 -15.03 -0.22
CA PHE A 54 2.83 -15.36 -0.74
C PHE A 54 2.95 -16.25 -1.98
N ASP A 55 4.13 -16.84 -2.21
CA ASP A 55 4.23 -17.94 -3.14
C ASP A 55 3.43 -19.10 -2.56
N SER A 56 2.21 -19.16 -3.08
CA SER A 56 1.18 -20.17 -2.90
C SER A 56 1.73 -21.53 -2.50
N ASP A 57 2.80 -22.01 -3.13
CA ASP A 57 3.43 -23.30 -2.88
C ASP A 57 3.91 -23.53 -1.44
N ALA A 58 4.52 -22.54 -0.78
CA ALA A 58 4.98 -22.68 0.61
C ALA A 58 3.85 -22.52 1.63
N TYR A 59 2.79 -21.79 1.24
CA TYR A 59 1.55 -21.70 1.99
C TYR A 59 0.81 -23.05 1.88
N PHE A 60 0.50 -23.52 0.67
CA PHE A 60 -0.23 -24.74 0.32
C PHE A 60 0.46 -26.04 0.75
N LYS A 61 1.80 -26.17 0.66
CA LYS A 61 2.52 -27.38 1.15
C LYS A 61 2.40 -27.60 2.66
N ALA A 62 1.99 -26.60 3.43
CA ALA A 62 1.68 -26.75 4.85
C ALA A 62 0.23 -27.21 5.13
N PHE A 63 -0.68 -27.15 4.14
CA PHE A 63 -2.10 -27.52 4.27
C PHE A 63 -2.41 -28.95 3.85
N ASP A 64 -1.57 -29.55 2.99
CA ASP A 64 -1.91 -30.78 2.27
C ASP A 64 -1.91 -32.06 3.12
N ASN A 65 -1.67 -31.97 4.43
CA ASN A 65 -1.52 -33.18 5.24
C ASN A 65 -2.59 -33.46 6.29
N ASN A 66 -3.56 -32.59 6.67
CA ASN A 66 -4.52 -32.98 7.73
C ASN A 66 -5.84 -32.19 7.91
N GLY A 67 -6.30 -31.34 6.99
CA GLY A 67 -7.68 -30.80 7.06
C GLY A 67 -8.07 -29.98 8.31
N PHE A 68 -7.11 -29.42 9.05
CA PHE A 68 -7.36 -28.55 10.22
C PHE A 68 -7.04 -27.09 9.92
N PHE A 69 -8.00 -26.36 9.33
CA PHE A 69 -7.89 -24.93 9.00
C PHE A 69 -7.51 -24.03 10.20
N LYS A 70 -8.02 -24.35 11.39
CA LYS A 70 -7.87 -23.51 12.61
C LYS A 70 -6.47 -23.55 13.25
N LEU A 71 -5.81 -24.72 13.23
CA LEU A 71 -4.47 -24.92 13.82
C LEU A 71 -3.34 -24.51 12.86
N ALA A 72 -3.54 -24.67 11.55
CA ALA A 72 -2.63 -24.16 10.53
C ALA A 72 -2.57 -22.62 10.56
N GLY A 73 -3.70 -21.93 10.72
CA GLY A 73 -3.76 -20.47 10.85
C GLY A 73 -2.95 -19.88 12.02
N GLN A 74 -2.88 -20.58 13.17
CA GLN A 74 -2.09 -20.13 14.33
C GLN A 74 -0.58 -20.41 14.18
N LYS A 75 -0.18 -21.60 13.71
CA LYS A 75 1.23 -21.92 13.46
C LYS A 75 1.81 -21.08 12.32
N ASN A 76 1.00 -20.79 11.30
CA ASN A 76 1.37 -19.90 10.19
C ASN A 76 1.44 -18.45 10.65
N HIS A 77 0.58 -17.99 11.58
CA HIS A 77 0.72 -16.64 12.15
C HIS A 77 2.06 -16.43 12.85
N ALA A 78 2.50 -17.35 13.71
CA ALA A 78 3.80 -17.24 14.37
C ALA A 78 4.97 -17.24 13.38
N LYS A 79 4.89 -18.05 12.30
CA LYS A 79 5.88 -18.08 11.22
C LYS A 79 5.86 -16.80 10.38
N LEU A 80 4.68 -16.33 9.97
CA LEU A 80 4.47 -15.07 9.25
C LEU A 80 4.97 -13.88 10.08
N GLN A 81 4.67 -13.88 11.38
CA GLN A 81 5.12 -12.87 12.33
C GLN A 81 6.64 -12.91 12.53
N LYS A 82 7.26 -14.10 12.60
CA LYS A 82 8.71 -14.27 12.71
C LYS A 82 9.43 -13.79 11.44
N LEU A 83 8.94 -14.20 10.28
CA LEU A 83 9.47 -13.75 9.00
C LEU A 83 9.29 -12.21 8.86
N PHE A 84 8.20 -11.64 9.42
CA PHE A 84 7.85 -10.22 9.25
C PHE A 84 8.70 -9.37 10.20
N THR A 85 9.06 -9.98 11.33
CA THR A 85 10.00 -9.43 12.30
C THR A 85 11.39 -9.22 11.70
N ASN A 86 11.77 -9.98 10.66
CA ASN A 86 13.04 -9.81 9.95
C ASN A 86 12.95 -8.88 8.73
N ASN A 87 11.77 -8.34 8.42
CA ASN A 87 11.56 -7.50 7.25
C ASN A 87 11.96 -6.03 7.53
N ALA A 88 12.79 -5.45 6.67
CA ALA A 88 13.17 -4.04 6.68
C ALA A 88 11.96 -3.08 6.65
N ALA A 89 10.85 -3.49 6.02
CA ALA A 89 9.60 -2.74 5.97
C ALA A 89 8.98 -2.49 7.36
N LYS A 90 9.16 -3.40 8.33
CA LYS A 90 8.72 -3.19 9.72
C LYS A 90 9.48 -2.04 10.40
N GLN A 91 10.69 -1.77 9.93
CA GLN A 91 11.50 -0.62 10.36
C GLN A 91 11.22 0.64 9.52
N GLY A 92 10.29 0.58 8.55
CA GLY A 92 10.00 1.68 7.63
C GLY A 92 11.06 1.88 6.55
N LYS A 93 11.85 0.84 6.24
CA LYS A 93 12.93 0.91 5.25
C LYS A 93 12.52 0.22 3.95
N TYR A 94 12.55 0.98 2.87
CA TYR A 94 12.14 0.54 1.52
C TYR A 94 13.21 0.89 0.48
N PRO A 95 14.41 0.29 0.54
CA PRO A 95 15.57 0.71 -0.25
C PRO A 95 15.40 0.55 -1.77
N LYS A 96 14.41 -0.23 -2.23
CA LYS A 96 14.12 -0.45 -3.65
C LYS A 96 13.03 0.47 -4.20
N VAL A 97 12.13 0.99 -3.35
CA VAL A 97 11.08 1.93 -3.77
C VAL A 97 11.73 3.26 -4.15
N LYS A 98 11.56 3.78 -5.35
CA LYS A 98 12.22 5.03 -5.76
C LYS A 98 11.64 6.28 -5.06
N LEU A 99 12.43 7.35 -5.00
CA LEU A 99 11.93 8.69 -4.63
C LEU A 99 11.02 9.24 -5.76
N PRO A 100 10.03 10.10 -5.45
CA PRO A 100 9.68 10.59 -4.10
C PRO A 100 8.83 9.61 -3.28
N TYR A 101 8.25 8.57 -3.89
CA TYR A 101 7.31 7.64 -3.27
C TYR A 101 7.80 7.04 -1.94
N ARG A 102 9.09 6.71 -1.85
CA ARG A 102 9.70 6.19 -0.61
C ARG A 102 9.47 7.09 0.61
N ASN A 103 9.44 8.42 0.41
CA ASN A 103 9.29 9.37 1.52
C ASN A 103 7.90 9.34 2.16
N ASP A 104 6.91 8.80 1.47
CA ASP A 104 5.55 8.69 2.01
C ASP A 104 5.37 7.47 2.91
N LEU A 105 6.22 6.45 2.76
CA LEU A 105 6.07 5.14 3.39
C LEU A 105 6.45 5.14 4.87
N GLY A 106 5.49 4.80 5.74
CA GLY A 106 5.74 4.55 7.15
C GLY A 106 6.15 3.11 7.45
N LYS A 107 6.10 2.71 8.73
CA LYS A 107 6.43 1.33 9.14
C LYS A 107 5.30 0.38 8.76
N ALA A 108 5.63 -0.75 8.13
CA ALA A 108 4.67 -1.80 7.89
C ALA A 108 4.14 -2.40 9.20
N VAL A 109 2.85 -2.73 9.23
CA VAL A 109 2.16 -3.35 10.36
C VAL A 109 1.47 -4.62 9.88
N LEU A 110 1.63 -5.71 10.63
CA LEU A 110 0.90 -6.95 10.45
C LEU A 110 -0.30 -6.94 11.40
N SER A 111 -1.51 -7.08 10.87
CA SER A 111 -2.75 -7.12 11.64
C SER A 111 -3.64 -8.29 11.22
N ARG A 112 -4.66 -8.53 12.03
CA ARG A 112 -5.77 -9.42 11.71
C ARG A 112 -7.06 -8.62 11.85
N ASP A 113 -7.94 -8.68 10.86
CA ASP A 113 -9.25 -8.05 10.97
C ASP A 113 -10.24 -8.92 11.75
N ASN A 114 -11.49 -8.45 11.88
CA ASN A 114 -12.53 -9.16 12.62
C ASN A 114 -12.98 -10.46 11.93
N GLU A 115 -12.72 -10.61 10.64
CA GLU A 115 -13.04 -11.78 9.83
C GLU A 115 -11.89 -12.80 9.85
N GLY A 116 -10.76 -12.45 10.47
CA GLY A 116 -9.59 -13.30 10.58
C GLY A 116 -8.63 -13.18 9.39
N ASN A 117 -8.88 -12.26 8.47
CA ASN A 117 -7.99 -11.97 7.34
C ASN A 117 -6.68 -11.42 7.86
N ILE A 118 -5.58 -11.83 7.23
CA ILE A 118 -4.24 -11.36 7.58
C ILE A 118 -3.94 -10.16 6.70
N GLU A 119 -3.61 -9.03 7.31
CA GLU A 119 -3.29 -7.79 6.61
C GLU A 119 -1.85 -7.34 6.88
N ILE A 120 -1.16 -6.89 5.84
CA ILE A 120 0.06 -6.10 5.95
C ILE A 120 -0.28 -4.70 5.44
N SER A 121 -0.29 -3.73 6.34
CA SER A 121 -0.58 -2.33 6.01
C SER A 121 0.66 -1.45 6.14
N ILE A 122 0.78 -0.45 5.26
CA ILE A 122 1.79 0.61 5.32
C ILE A 122 1.06 1.95 5.37
N PRO A 123 1.20 2.73 6.45
CA PRO A 123 0.64 4.08 6.49
C PRO A 123 1.40 5.00 5.52
N LEU A 124 0.66 5.94 4.93
CA LEU A 124 1.15 6.93 3.97
C LEU A 124 0.93 8.33 4.53
N SER A 125 1.98 9.15 4.59
CA SER A 125 1.95 10.44 5.30
C SER A 125 1.56 11.64 4.43
N HIS A 126 2.05 11.70 3.18
CA HIS A 126 1.80 12.83 2.28
C HIS A 126 1.32 12.38 0.89
N ALA A 127 1.05 11.10 0.70
CA ALA A 127 0.72 10.54 -0.62
C ALA A 127 -0.64 11.03 -1.14
N LYS A 128 -0.72 11.24 -2.46
CA LYS A 128 -1.98 11.51 -3.18
C LYS A 128 -2.21 10.50 -4.28
N LEU A 129 -3.48 10.21 -4.57
CA LEU A 129 -3.93 9.40 -5.70
C LEU A 129 -5.15 10.09 -6.31
N TYR A 130 -5.12 10.36 -7.61
CA TYR A 130 -6.13 11.14 -8.32
C TYR A 130 -6.39 12.50 -7.64
N ASN A 131 -5.31 13.15 -7.17
CA ASN A 131 -5.34 14.40 -6.40
C ASN A 131 -6.05 14.34 -5.03
N HIS A 132 -6.37 13.14 -4.52
CA HIS A 132 -6.92 12.95 -3.19
C HIS A 132 -5.90 12.32 -2.25
N SER A 133 -5.86 12.74 -0.98
CA SER A 133 -4.96 12.13 0.01
C SER A 133 -5.22 10.63 0.14
N ILE A 134 -4.15 9.85 0.19
CA ILE A 134 -4.21 8.43 0.57
C ILE A 134 -3.39 8.23 1.83
N VAL A 135 -3.88 7.35 2.70
CA VAL A 135 -3.36 7.20 4.07
C VAL A 135 -2.82 5.82 4.35
N LYS A 136 -3.14 4.82 3.52
CA LYS A 136 -2.73 3.44 3.75
C LYS A 136 -2.68 2.64 2.45
N TYR A 137 -1.61 1.89 2.26
CA TYR A 137 -1.56 0.75 1.34
C TYR A 137 -1.73 -0.54 2.16
N THR A 138 -2.57 -1.47 1.71
CA THR A 138 -2.75 -2.75 2.40
C THR A 138 -2.72 -3.91 1.42
N ARG A 139 -1.98 -4.95 1.78
CA ARG A 139 -2.17 -6.30 1.24
C ARG A 139 -2.90 -7.14 2.25
N TYR A 140 -3.83 -7.96 1.78
CA TYR A 140 -4.56 -8.86 2.62
C TYR A 140 -4.61 -10.26 2.03
N PHE A 141 -4.84 -11.22 2.90
CA PHE A 141 -4.96 -12.61 2.56
C PHE A 141 -6.10 -13.23 3.36
N VAL A 142 -7.01 -13.92 2.67
CA VAL A 142 -8.18 -14.60 3.24
C VAL A 142 -7.82 -16.07 3.42
N PRO A 143 -7.63 -16.56 4.66
CA PRO A 143 -7.13 -17.92 4.89
C PRO A 143 -8.02 -19.04 4.39
N ASP A 144 -9.33 -18.82 4.41
CA ASP A 144 -10.29 -19.88 4.09
C ASP A 144 -10.51 -20.04 2.59
N THR A 145 -10.29 -18.97 1.80
CA THR A 145 -10.51 -18.96 0.35
C THR A 145 -9.21 -18.92 -0.45
N GLY A 146 -8.07 -18.65 0.19
CA GLY A 146 -6.79 -18.44 -0.50
C GLY A 146 -6.73 -17.14 -1.31
N VAL A 147 -7.75 -16.28 -1.20
CA VAL A 147 -7.79 -15.00 -1.92
C VAL A 147 -6.70 -14.09 -1.38
N LEU A 148 -5.88 -13.59 -2.30
CA LEU A 148 -4.92 -12.53 -2.07
C LEU A 148 -5.40 -11.27 -2.78
N GLY A 149 -5.39 -10.16 -2.06
CA GLY A 149 -5.82 -8.88 -2.61
C GLY A 149 -5.04 -7.72 -2.02
N GLN A 150 -5.32 -6.55 -2.57
CA GLN A 150 -4.69 -5.32 -2.12
C GLN A 150 -5.64 -4.14 -2.28
N TYR A 151 -5.47 -3.14 -1.42
CA TYR A 151 -6.27 -1.93 -1.49
C TYR A 151 -5.53 -0.70 -0.98
N ILE A 152 -5.94 0.45 -1.51
CA ILE A 152 -5.54 1.78 -1.07
C ILE A 152 -6.67 2.38 -0.24
N THR A 153 -6.37 2.88 0.95
CA THR A 153 -7.31 3.66 1.75
C THR A 153 -7.10 5.15 1.48
N PHE A 154 -8.18 5.84 1.10
CA PHE A 154 -8.20 7.29 0.97
C PHE A 154 -8.35 7.97 2.33
N GLY A 155 -7.82 9.18 2.45
CA GLY A 155 -8.16 10.08 3.54
C GLY A 155 -9.63 10.54 3.44
N ALA A 156 -10.05 11.38 4.38
CA ALA A 156 -11.39 11.95 4.37
C ALA A 156 -11.70 12.61 3.01
N MET A 157 -12.88 12.31 2.46
CA MET A 157 -13.27 12.71 1.12
C MET A 157 -14.75 13.07 1.07
N SER A 158 -15.09 14.07 0.26
CA SER A 158 -16.49 14.45 0.01
C SER A 158 -17.20 13.37 -0.83
N ASN A 159 -18.53 13.29 -0.73
CA ASN A 159 -19.29 12.40 -1.59
C ASN A 159 -19.16 12.79 -3.08
N ALA A 160 -19.08 14.09 -3.38
CA ALA A 160 -18.91 14.58 -4.74
C ALA A 160 -17.60 14.09 -5.36
N ASP A 161 -16.50 14.10 -4.59
CA ASP A 161 -15.21 13.61 -5.05
C ASP A 161 -15.19 12.08 -5.21
N TYR A 162 -15.84 11.35 -4.29
CA TYR A 162 -16.05 9.90 -4.47
C TYR A 162 -16.80 9.57 -5.76
N GLN A 163 -17.85 10.33 -6.10
CA GLN A 163 -18.56 10.13 -7.37
C GLN A 163 -17.69 10.44 -8.59
N LYS A 164 -16.75 11.41 -8.51
CA LYS A 164 -15.77 11.64 -9.59
C LYS A 164 -14.82 10.46 -9.75
N LEU A 165 -14.31 9.89 -8.65
CA LEU A 165 -13.45 8.71 -8.71
C LEU A 165 -14.15 7.54 -9.42
N LYS A 166 -15.44 7.32 -9.13
CA LYS A 166 -16.25 6.28 -9.80
C LYS A 166 -16.38 6.46 -11.33
N GLN A 167 -16.09 7.64 -11.87
CA GLN A 167 -16.11 7.86 -13.32
C GLN A 167 -14.86 7.32 -14.03
N ILE A 168 -13.81 6.98 -13.28
CA ILE A 168 -12.60 6.36 -13.83
C ILE A 168 -12.96 4.93 -14.28
N LYS A 169 -12.73 4.65 -15.56
CA LYS A 169 -13.06 3.35 -16.17
C LYS A 169 -12.02 2.30 -15.78
N MET A 170 -12.43 1.34 -14.96
CA MET A 170 -11.63 0.18 -14.58
C MET A 170 -11.91 -0.98 -15.54
N LYS A 171 -10.89 -1.42 -16.27
CA LYS A 171 -10.97 -2.57 -17.19
C LYS A 171 -10.69 -3.86 -16.44
N LYS A 172 -11.28 -4.95 -16.94
CA LYS A 172 -10.95 -6.31 -16.48
C LYS A 172 -9.52 -6.68 -16.91
N SER A 173 -8.88 -7.58 -16.20
CA SER A 173 -7.68 -8.27 -16.68
C SER A 173 -8.01 -9.00 -17.98
N THR A 174 -7.00 -9.15 -18.82
CA THR A 174 -7.09 -9.88 -20.09
C THR A 174 -6.25 -11.15 -19.96
N GLY A 175 -6.86 -12.32 -20.15
CA GLY A 175 -6.13 -13.59 -20.21
C GLY A 175 -6.35 -14.54 -19.03
N ASP A 176 -7.09 -14.13 -17.99
CA ASP A 176 -7.46 -15.00 -16.88
C ASP A 176 -8.94 -15.42 -16.98
N ASP A 177 -9.26 -16.65 -16.58
CA ASP A 177 -10.64 -17.14 -16.47
C ASP A 177 -11.43 -16.44 -15.33
N LEU A 178 -10.72 -15.70 -14.47
CA LEU A 178 -11.27 -14.94 -13.34
C LEU A 178 -11.29 -13.45 -13.68
N GLU A 179 -12.44 -12.80 -13.50
CA GLU A 179 -12.61 -11.37 -13.78
C GLU A 179 -11.92 -10.49 -12.74
N TYR A 180 -10.65 -10.17 -12.94
CA TYR A 180 -9.89 -9.30 -12.04
C TYR A 180 -10.06 -7.83 -12.43
N ARG A 181 -10.58 -6.99 -11.53
CA ARG A 181 -10.80 -5.56 -11.81
C ARG A 181 -10.71 -4.71 -10.55
N ALA A 182 -10.02 -3.58 -10.65
CA ALA A 182 -10.00 -2.60 -9.57
C ALA A 182 -11.37 -1.91 -9.38
N SER A 183 -11.75 -1.58 -8.15
CA SER A 183 -13.01 -0.90 -7.86
C SER A 183 -12.90 0.12 -6.73
N PHE A 184 -13.66 1.21 -6.83
CA PHE A 184 -13.77 2.20 -5.74
C PHE A 184 -14.96 1.87 -4.85
N ASN A 185 -14.66 1.51 -3.60
CA ASN A 185 -15.66 1.14 -2.60
C ASN A 185 -15.75 2.22 -1.52
N LYS A 186 -16.93 2.31 -0.90
CA LYS A 186 -17.15 3.16 0.28
C LYS A 186 -17.89 2.35 1.32
N ASP A 187 -17.29 2.18 2.49
CA ASP A 187 -17.89 1.41 3.58
C ASP A 187 -19.00 2.21 4.31
N SER A 188 -19.67 1.54 5.25
CA SER A 188 -20.73 2.15 6.07
C SER A 188 -20.25 3.28 7.00
N LYS A 189 -18.93 3.36 7.26
CA LYS A 189 -18.29 4.43 8.04
C LYS A 189 -17.85 5.60 7.15
N GLY A 190 -18.02 5.48 5.83
CA GLY A 190 -17.65 6.48 4.85
C GLY A 190 -16.19 6.41 4.39
N THR A 191 -15.44 5.38 4.79
CA THR A 191 -14.07 5.13 4.32
C THR A 191 -14.10 4.75 2.85
N VAL A 192 -13.32 5.45 2.02
CA VAL A 192 -13.19 5.14 0.60
C VAL A 192 -11.93 4.32 0.37
N THR A 193 -12.05 3.26 -0.42
CA THR A 193 -10.93 2.41 -0.85
C THR A 193 -10.90 2.23 -2.36
N LEU A 194 -9.70 2.12 -2.93
CA LEU A 194 -9.49 1.52 -4.24
C LEU A 194 -9.02 0.09 -4.00
N VAL A 195 -9.82 -0.89 -4.36
CA VAL A 195 -9.57 -2.31 -4.12
C VAL A 195 -9.18 -2.98 -5.42
N CYS A 196 -8.30 -3.96 -5.32
CA CYS A 196 -7.80 -4.78 -6.41
C CYS A 196 -7.67 -6.21 -5.89
N ASP A 197 -8.70 -7.02 -6.12
CA ASP A 197 -8.84 -8.38 -5.62
C ASP A 197 -9.72 -9.25 -6.54
N PHE A 198 -9.80 -10.54 -6.21
CA PHE A 198 -10.73 -11.49 -6.80
C PHE A 198 -12.13 -11.27 -6.23
N SER A 199 -12.80 -10.18 -6.61
CA SER A 199 -14.22 -9.99 -6.29
C SER A 199 -15.04 -9.70 -7.54
N THR A 200 -15.36 -10.79 -8.25
CA THR A 200 -16.74 -11.19 -8.61
C THR A 200 -16.76 -12.69 -8.86
#